data_AF-A0A398BBE8-F1
#
_entry.id   AF-A0A398BBE8-F1
#
_cell.length_a   1.000
_cell.length_b   1.000
_cell.length_c   1.000
_cell.angle_alpha   90.00
_cell.angle_beta   90.00
_cell.angle_gamma   90.00
#
_symmetry.space_group_name_H-M   'P 1'
#
loop_
_entity.id
_entity.type
_entity.pdbx_description
1 polymer ?
#
loop_
_entity_poly.entity_id
_entity_poly.type
_entity_poly.pdbx_seq_one_letter_code
_entity_poly.pdbx_strand_id
1 'polypeptide(L)'
;MERKRPKIKNKVEIPVNIFKGEKLIAECPSIQEAARFFKKETNSKRYNWSAINKGIWYGDSYSKDGATYFFTTDIEAVKRKLGTL
;
A
#
# COMPACT_ATOMS: atom_id res chain seq x y z
N MET A 1 11.77 7.67 10.18
CA MET A 1 12.42 7.20 8.94
C MET A 1 11.41 7.23 7.81
N GLU A 2 11.79 7.68 6.62
CA GLU A 2 10.90 7.66 5.45
C GLU A 2 10.84 6.25 4.84
N ARG A 3 9.64 5.76 4.51
CA ARG A 3 9.47 4.42 3.92
C ARG A 3 9.74 4.45 2.42
N LYS A 4 10.45 3.43 1.92
CA LYS A 4 10.73 3.25 0.48
C LYS A 4 9.42 3.21 -0.31
N ARG A 5 9.25 4.18 -1.22
CA ARG A 5 8.16 4.21 -2.18
C ARG A 5 8.55 3.47 -3.47
N PRO A 6 7.64 2.69 -4.07
CA PRO A 6 7.87 2.14 -5.40
C PRO A 6 7.83 3.24 -6.46
N LYS A 7 8.34 2.93 -7.66
CA LYS A 7 8.22 3.80 -8.84
C LYS A 7 7.18 3.27 -9.82
N ILE A 8 6.30 4.13 -10.32
CA ILE A 8 5.39 3.78 -11.41
C ILE A 8 6.20 3.36 -12.64
N LYS A 9 5.86 2.21 -13.22
CA LYS A 9 6.50 1.70 -14.45
C LYS A 9 5.66 1.91 -15.71
N ASN A 10 4.35 2.04 -15.57
CA ASN A 10 3.41 2.22 -16.69
C ASN A 10 2.23 3.10 -16.25
N LYS A 11 1.43 3.60 -17.19
CA LYS A 11 0.32 4.53 -16.87
C LYS A 11 -0.89 3.88 -16.20
N VAL A 12 -0.91 2.55 -16.06
CA VAL A 12 -2.12 1.79 -15.68
C VAL A 12 -2.03 1.24 -14.27
N GLU A 13 -0.88 0.66 -13.93
CA GLU A 13 -0.67 -0.03 -12.66
C GLU A 13 -0.07 0.90 -11.61
N ILE A 14 -0.68 0.87 -10.42
CA ILE A 14 -0.20 1.61 -9.26
C ILE A 14 0.54 0.62 -8.36
N PRO A 15 1.88 0.64 -8.33
CA PRO A 15 2.65 -0.27 -7.48
C PRO A 15 2.49 0.10 -6.02
N VAL A 16 2.53 -0.90 -5.14
CA VAL A 16 2.33 -0.72 -3.70
C VAL A 16 3.39 -1.48 -2.93
N ASN A 17 4.10 -0.79 -2.06
CA ASN A 17 4.96 -1.41 -1.06
C ASN A 17 4.20 -1.54 0.25
N ILE A 18 4.29 -2.72 0.88
CA ILE A 18 3.62 -3.04 2.14
C ILE A 18 4.68 -3.22 3.22
N PHE A 19 4.52 -2.48 4.31
CA PHE A 19 5.39 -2.57 5.49
C PHE A 19 4.61 -3.09 6.69
N LYS A 20 5.28 -3.87 7.54
CA LYS A 20 4.81 -4.27 8.87
C LYS A 20 5.75 -3.66 9.90
N GLY A 21 5.27 -2.62 10.58
CA GLY A 21 6.11 -1.68 11.33
C GLY A 21 7.08 -0.96 10.39
N GLU A 22 8.38 -1.21 10.57
CA GLU A 22 9.46 -0.65 9.75
C GLU A 22 9.92 -1.61 8.64
N LYS A 23 9.55 -2.89 8.72
CA LYS A 23 10.01 -3.93 7.79
C LYS A 23 9.17 -3.91 6.51
N LEU A 24 9.82 -3.78 5.36
CA LEU A 24 9.21 -4.04 4.05
C LEU A 24 8.94 -5.54 3.92
N ILE A 25 7.68 -5.91 3.68
CA ILE A 25 7.27 -7.33 3.58
C ILE A 25 6.80 -7.71 2.17
N ALA A 26 6.44 -6.74 1.33
CA ALA A 26 6.10 -6.99 -0.07
C ALA A 26 6.30 -5.74 -0.94
N GLU A 27 6.75 -5.97 -2.17
CA GLU A 27 6.71 -5.03 -3.29
C GLU A 27 5.72 -5.58 -4.32
N CYS A 28 4.56 -4.95 -4.45
CA CYS A 28 3.48 -5.40 -5.32
C CYS A 28 3.42 -4.50 -6.57
N PRO A 29 3.30 -5.07 -7.78
CA PRO A 29 3.24 -4.27 -9.01
C PRO A 29 1.93 -3.49 -9.16
N SER A 30 0.87 -3.91 -8.45
CA SER A 30 -0.45 -3.30 -8.52
C SER A 30 -1.20 -3.33 -7.17
N ILE A 31 -2.26 -2.53 -7.05
CA ILE A 31 -3.18 -2.52 -5.89
C ILE A 31 -3.86 -3.90 -5.72
N GLN A 32 -4.17 -4.58 -6.82
CA GLN A 32 -4.80 -5.90 -6.80
C GLN A 32 -3.87 -6.96 -6.21
N GLU A 33 -2.60 -6.97 -6.61
CA GLU A 33 -1.58 -7.85 -6.04
C GLU A 33 -1.34 -7.53 -4.56
N ALA A 34 -1.32 -6.25 -4.19
CA ALA A 34 -1.22 -5.82 -2.80
C ALA A 34 -2.38 -6.34 -1.94
N ALA A 35 -3.61 -6.30 -2.46
CA ALA A 35 -4.77 -6.84 -1.77
C ALA A 35 -4.71 -8.37 -1.63
N ARG A 36 -4.25 -9.08 -2.67
CA ARG A 36 -4.03 -10.53 -2.63
C ARG A 36 -2.99 -10.92 -1.58
N PHE A 37 -1.85 -10.23 -1.57
CA PHE A 37 -0.80 -10.43 -0.58
C PHE A 37 -1.32 -10.15 0.83
N PHE A 38 -1.93 -8.98 1.05
CA PHE A 38 -2.34 -8.54 2.37
C PHE A 38 -3.45 -9.40 2.97
N LYS A 39 -4.36 -9.93 2.13
CA LYS A 39 -5.36 -10.91 2.55
C LYS A 39 -4.70 -12.17 3.11
N LYS A 40 -3.68 -12.70 2.43
CA LYS A 40 -2.92 -13.88 2.87
C LYS A 40 -2.14 -13.59 4.17
N GLU A 41 -1.41 -12.47 4.20
CA GLU A 41 -0.63 -12.04 5.38
C GLU A 41 -1.49 -11.90 6.63
N THR A 42 -2.71 -11.35 6.50
CA THR A 42 -3.60 -11.13 7.64
C THR A 42 -4.60 -12.27 7.89
N ASN A 43 -4.45 -13.38 7.17
CA ASN A 43 -5.37 -14.51 7.15
C ASN A 43 -6.86 -14.09 7.08
N SER A 44 -7.14 -13.08 6.25
CA SER A 44 -8.48 -12.47 6.16
C SER A 44 -9.36 -13.20 5.17
N LYS A 45 -10.67 -13.32 5.48
CA LYS A 45 -11.66 -13.86 4.53
C LYS A 45 -11.91 -12.92 3.34
N ARG A 46 -11.75 -11.61 3.54
CA ARG A 46 -12.03 -10.56 2.54
C ARG A 46 -10.81 -9.68 2.27
N TYR A 47 -10.76 -9.08 1.09
CA TYR A 47 -9.76 -8.07 0.75
C TYR A 47 -10.01 -6.79 1.55
N ASN A 48 -8.96 -6.21 2.12
CA ASN A 48 -9.05 -4.97 2.86
C ASN A 48 -8.68 -3.77 1.98
N TRP A 49 -9.51 -3.49 0.98
CA TRP A 49 -9.32 -2.36 0.07
C TRP A 49 -9.29 -1.01 0.77
N SER A 50 -10.05 -0.87 1.87
CA SER A 50 -10.11 0.36 2.64
C SER A 50 -8.77 0.68 3.30
N ALA A 51 -8.12 -0.29 3.94
CA ALA A 51 -6.79 -0.10 4.51
C ALA A 51 -5.75 0.29 3.45
N ILE A 52 -5.75 -0.41 2.31
CA ILE A 52 -4.77 -0.17 1.23
C ILE A 52 -4.97 1.22 0.63
N ASN A 53 -6.19 1.57 0.20
CA ASN A 53 -6.48 2.91 -0.33
C ASN A 53 -6.22 4.00 0.71
N LYS A 54 -6.61 3.71 1.96
CA LYS A 54 -6.30 4.47 3.19
C LYS A 54 -4.84 4.94 3.17
N GLY A 55 -3.97 3.93 3.19
CA GLY A 55 -2.53 4.12 3.32
C GLY A 55 -1.86 4.71 2.09
N ILE A 56 -2.14 4.19 0.88
CA ILE A 56 -1.42 4.66 -0.32
C ILE A 56 -1.77 6.10 -0.69
N TRP A 57 -3.02 6.55 -0.45
CA TRP A 57 -3.45 7.89 -0.82
C TRP A 57 -3.26 8.90 0.30
N TYR A 58 -3.60 8.55 1.54
CA TYR A 58 -3.62 9.51 2.66
C TYR A 58 -2.53 9.26 3.70
N GLY A 59 -1.75 8.18 3.57
CA GLY A 59 -0.70 7.83 4.52
C GLY A 59 -1.21 7.14 5.79
N ASP A 60 -2.49 6.77 5.84
CA ASP A 60 -3.07 6.07 6.99
C ASP A 60 -2.39 4.73 7.25
N SER A 61 -2.12 4.47 8.53
CA SER A 61 -1.71 3.13 8.97
C SER A 61 -2.94 2.24 9.23
N TYR A 62 -2.73 0.93 9.22
CA TYR A 62 -3.77 -0.03 9.57
C TYR A 62 -3.24 -1.03 10.60
N SER A 63 -3.90 -1.13 11.75
CA SER A 63 -3.50 -2.05 12.82
C SER A 63 -4.42 -3.27 12.88
N LYS A 64 -3.84 -4.46 12.98
CA LYS A 64 -4.57 -5.73 13.16
C LYS A 64 -3.69 -6.75 13.86
N ASP A 65 -4.25 -7.47 14.83
CA ASP A 65 -3.60 -8.59 15.52
C ASP A 65 -2.23 -8.22 16.11
N GLY A 66 -2.12 -7.04 16.73
CA GLY A 66 -0.88 -6.53 17.32
C GLY A 66 0.17 -6.03 16.33
N ALA A 67 -0.10 -6.08 15.02
CA ALA A 67 0.79 -5.54 13.98
C ALA A 67 0.20 -4.28 13.36
N THR A 68 1.07 -3.30 13.06
CA THR A 68 0.72 -2.10 12.30
C THR A 68 1.30 -2.18 10.91
N TYR A 69 0.45 -1.96 9.90
CA TYR A 69 0.79 -2.01 8.50
C TYR A 69 0.77 -0.61 7.89
N PHE A 70 1.68 -0.39 6.96
CA PHE A 70 1.75 0.84 6.17
C PHE A 70 1.80 0.48 4.69
N PHE A 71 1.10 1.27 3.89
CA PHE A 71 1.04 1.10 2.45
C PHE A 71 1.60 2.35 1.80
N THR A 72 2.52 2.18 0.87
CA THR A 72 3.10 3.30 0.14
C THR A 72 3.04 3.04 -1.35
N THR A 73 2.83 4.10 -2.11
CA THR A 73 2.90 4.09 -3.57
C THR A 73 3.77 5.25 -4.05
N ASP A 74 3.98 5.31 -5.36
CA ASP A 74 4.71 6.38 -6.02
C ASP A 74 4.04 7.74 -5.72
N ILE A 75 4.86 8.74 -5.39
CA ILE A 75 4.36 10.08 -5.06
C ILE A 75 3.61 10.73 -6.23
N GLU A 76 4.00 10.45 -7.47
CA GLU A 76 3.32 10.92 -8.67
C GLU A 76 1.92 10.32 -8.78
N ALA A 77 1.73 9.04 -8.37
CA ALA A 77 0.41 8.42 -8.30
C ALA A 77 -0.50 9.19 -7.33
N VAL A 78 0.05 9.53 -6.16
CA VAL A 78 -0.67 10.27 -5.12
C VAL A 78 -1.07 11.66 -5.63
N LYS A 79 -0.12 12.40 -6.23
CA LYS A 79 -0.38 13.72 -6.82
C LYS A 79 -1.48 13.68 -7.87
N ARG A 80 -1.40 12.73 -8.81
CA ARG A 80 -2.43 12.54 -9.86
C ARG A 80 -3.81 12.24 -9.27
N LYS A 81 -3.87 11.46 -8.18
CA LYS A 81 -5.14 11.06 -7.56
C LYS A 81 -5.77 12.16 -6.71
N LEU A 82 -4.97 12.89 -5.94
CA LEU A 82 -5.43 13.90 -4.98
C LEU A 82 -5.48 15.32 -5.56
N GLY A 83 -4.99 15.54 -6.78
CA GLY A 83 -5.00 16.85 -7.43
C GLY A 83 -4.06 17.87 -6.80
N THR A 84 -3.09 17.41 -5.99
CA THR A 84 -2.07 18.27 -5.38
C THR A 84 -0.92 18.41 -6.36
N LEU A 85 -0.94 19.50 -7.15
CA LEU A 85 0.15 19.93 -8.02
C LEU A 85 1.36 20.35 -7.17
#